data_AF-A0A202BRR2-F1
#
_entry.id   AF-A0A202BRR2-F1
#
_cell.length_a   1.000
_cell.length_b   1.000
_cell.length_c   1.000
_cell.angle_alpha   90.00
_cell.angle_beta   90.00
_cell.angle_gamma   90.00
#
_symmetry.space_group_name_H-M   'P 1'
#
loop_
_entity.id
_entity.type
_entity.pdbx_description
1 polymer ?
#
loop_
_entity_poly.entity_id
_entity_poly.type
_entity_poly.pdbx_seq_one_letter_code
_entity_poly.pdbx_strand_id
1 'polypeptide(L)' 'GEMIIAKALGTDPWVIWPSRYHDPQTHEFIDRTQLMRSYTKPKK' A
#
# COMPACT_ATOMS: atom_id res chain seq x y z
N GLY A 1 -4.31 -0.97 -8.38
CA GLY A 1 -4.96 0.26 -8.85
C GLY A 1 -4.54 1.45 -8.01
N GLU A 2 -4.84 1.41 -6.72
CA GLU A 2 -4.62 2.55 -5.80
C GLU A 2 -3.18 3.08 -5.71
N MET A 3 -2.15 2.23 -5.78
CA MET A 3 -0.75 2.71 -5.83
C MET A 3 -0.45 3.60 -7.04
N ILE A 4 -1.06 3.31 -8.19
CA ILE A 4 -0.86 4.09 -9.43
C ILE A 4 -1.49 5.47 -9.27
N ILE A 5 -2.68 5.52 -8.64
CA ILE A 5 -3.44 6.75 -8.41
C ILE A 5 -2.73 7.62 -7.36
N ALA A 6 -2.32 7.02 -6.24
CA ALA A 6 -1.57 7.70 -5.20
C ALA A 6 -0.28 8.31 -5.75
N LYS A 7 0.48 7.53 -6.54
CA LYS A 7 1.70 7.99 -7.20
C LYS A 7 1.44 9.11 -8.21
N ALA A 8 0.34 9.05 -8.98
CA ALA A 8 -0.03 10.12 -9.91
C ALA A 8 -0.41 11.42 -9.18
N LEU A 9 -0.98 11.31 -7.98
CA LEU A 9 -1.34 12.45 -7.13
C LEU A 9 -0.19 12.94 -6.25
N GLY A 10 0.97 12.27 -6.26
CA GLY A 10 2.12 12.62 -5.42
C GLY A 10 1.85 12.50 -3.92
N THR A 11 0.86 11.69 -3.55
CA THR A 11 0.47 11.43 -2.16
C THR A 11 0.52 9.95 -1.89
N ASP A 12 0.44 9.59 -0.63
CA ASP A 12 0.44 8.21 -0.23
C ASP A 12 -0.97 7.59 -0.28
N PRO A 13 -1.10 6.29 -0.59
CA PRO A 13 -2.40 5.63 -0.79
C PRO A 13 -3.28 5.61 0.47
N TRP A 14 -2.70 5.64 1.66
CA TRP A 14 -3.43 5.75 2.92
C TRP A 14 -4.10 7.11 3.14
N VAL A 15 -3.64 8.16 2.46
CA VAL A 15 -4.29 9.48 2.50
C VAL A 15 -5.63 9.43 1.76
N ILE A 16 -5.70 8.65 0.68
CA ILE A 16 -6.90 8.51 -0.16
C ILE A 16 -7.82 7.40 0.36
N TRP A 17 -7.25 6.29 0.83
CA TRP A 17 -7.97 5.14 1.35
C TRP A 17 -7.50 4.77 2.77
N PRO A 18 -7.76 5.62 3.78
CA PRO A 18 -7.27 5.41 5.14
C PRO A 18 -7.78 4.11 5.75
N SER A 19 -9.04 3.74 5.50
CA SER A 19 -9.62 2.48 6.00
C SER A 19 -8.92 1.21 5.50
N ARG A 20 -8.08 1.30 4.47
CA ARG A 20 -7.33 0.15 3.93
C ARG A 20 -5.94 -0.02 4.51
N TYR A 21 -5.40 1.05 5.10
CA TYR A 21 -4.01 1.11 5.57
C TYR A 21 -3.89 1.46 7.07
N HIS A 22 -4.96 1.97 7.68
CA HIS A 22 -5.06 2.19 9.12
C HIS A 22 -5.89 1.08 9.76
N ASP A 23 -5.37 0.52 10.85
CA ASP A 23 -6.19 -0.26 11.76
C ASP A 23 -7.08 0.70 12.57
N PRO A 24 -8.42 0.59 12.50
CA PRO A 24 -9.32 1.50 13.21
C PRO A 24 -9.28 1.33 14.73
N GLN A 25 -8.72 0.24 15.27
CA GLN A 25 -8.61 -0.01 16.70
C GLN A 25 -7.26 0.44 17.28
N THR A 26 -6.15 0.18 16.59
CA THR A 26 -4.81 0.55 17.10
C THR A 26 -4.31 1.87 16.51
N HIS A 27 -4.95 2.39 15.46
CA HIS A 27 -4.50 3.54 14.66
C HIS A 27 -3.10 3.34 14.05
N GLU A 28 -2.59 2.12 14.08
CA GLU A 28 -1.26 1.80 13.57
C GLU A 28 -1.30 1.60 12.06
N PHE A 29 -0.13 1.82 11.46
CA PHE A 29 0.08 1.57 10.06
C PHE A 29 0.20 0.08 9.79
N ILE A 30 -0.73 -0.44 9.00
CA ILE A 30 -0.59 -1.80 8.49
C ILE A 30 0.39 -1.74 7.32
N ASP A 31 1.63 -2.17 7.57
CA ASP A 31 2.64 -2.29 6.52
C ASP A 31 2.28 -3.45 5.57
N ARG A 32 1.40 -3.16 4.60
CA ARG A 32 1.05 -4.08 3.52
C ARG A 32 2.07 -4.11 2.38
N THR A 33 3.21 -3.41 2.49
CA THR A 33 4.26 -3.53 1.46
C THR A 33 4.82 -4.95 1.38
N GLN A 34 4.78 -5.71 2.47
CA GLN A 34 5.18 -7.12 2.51
C GLN A 34 4.23 -8.07 1.73
N LEU A 35 2.97 -7.66 1.52
CA LEU A 35 1.98 -8.41 0.75
C LEU A 35 1.98 -8.06 -0.74
N MET A 36 2.70 -7.00 -1.13
CA MET A 36 2.99 -6.78 -2.53
C MET A 36 3.88 -7.92 -2.98
N ARG A 37 3.40 -8.72 -3.94
CA ARG A 37 4.17 -9.79 -4.60
C ARG A 37 5.60 -9.27 -4.82
N SER A 38 6.55 -9.80 -4.05
CA SER A 38 7.94 -9.76 -4.44
C SER A 38 7.96 -10.34 -5.85
N TYR A 39 8.28 -9.50 -6.83
CA TYR A 39 8.48 -9.95 -8.20
C TYR A 39 9.71 -10.85 -8.17
N THR A 40 9.52 -12.12 -7.79
CA THR A 40 10.54 -13.15 -7.87
C THR A 40 10.89 -13.20 -9.33
N LYS A 41 12.03 -12.61 -9.69
CA LYS A 41 12.56 -12.71 -11.05
C LYS A 41 12.54 -14.19 -11.43
N PRO A 42 11.99 -14.56 -12.60
CA PRO A 42 12.09 -15.94 -13.04
C PRO A 42 13.59 -16.29 -13.12
N LYS A 43 14.00 -17.36 -12.44
CA LYS A 43 15.36 -17.88 -12.58
C LYS A 43 15.51 -18.32 -14.04
N LYS A 44 16.59 -17.83 -14.66
CA LYS A 44 17.07 -18.25 -15.99
C LYS A 44 17.27 -19.75 -16.05
#